data_AF-A0AA36IKF8-F1
#
_entry.id   AF-A0AA36IKF8-F1
#
_cell.length_a   1.000
_cell.length_b   1.000
_cell.length_c   1.000
_cell.angle_alpha   90.00
_cell.angle_beta   90.00
_cell.angle_gamma   90.00
#
_symmetry.space_group_name_H-M   'P 1'
#
loop_
_entity.id
_entity.type
_entity.pdbx_description
1 polymer ?
#
loop_
_entity_poly.entity_id
_entity_poly.type
_entity_poly.pdbx_seq_one_letter_code
_entity_poly.pdbx_strand_id
1 'polypeptide(L)'
;MTTDLFRDLESMKPLTIEEGGRQDPFDNRKLQSMMEALKEGDSTTDQYIAGGNVAWVSWSWSSTASVPVYKSSVKWIMHTTYKKPQPINLVVAVDDLFMDQKNGQMKRISPEEDHHAFILATARDLQQDKFQEAGAVAEWRRAWLSSTIDCRFKPGLNLFWEAAKQREDVGTSYETMYYSPVQRIFQIVSFKLNHESASKTKLTTKKLFEILSANLTVTSGEAVTQSFLEVLMALWNSLLSDTSFREEVLLSEELFGKRSPIKSIYVLRDLATACKKQPPCVKWVFDALMDAALNKIFKQGELNPQALAGKNTRGLFHMWAWKYVLKDEILDMLLAHKSLPCEDAKRIREKLSTQETWRKAMAGGLLFSRETLDNIPDNELDPSILTAIGDSSVAHDIVMIWTWRRGKSVKVVANKSWLGALQPASQEAAEFLADLIYTKKYDEKVKSVLHTNFDVNALLEREVLKPIWDKLTKKADNTAAATQAESADEGALDDAALVKAAIRLSEPNEAKATEAVHAVEALKTEDKEFLLETETTAEDLVNSLLQVAVADQEIDKLILALSKVEFLKTRSQEGSQLFIWDVEQA
;
A
#
# COMPACT_ATOMS: atom_id res chain seq x y z
N MET A 1 36.98 4.10 17.29
CA MET A 1 37.50 2.75 17.56
C MET A 1 36.65 1.66 16.94
N THR A 2 35.31 1.72 16.97
CA THR A 2 34.44 0.64 16.46
C THR A 2 34.25 0.63 14.93
N THR A 3 34.36 1.77 14.25
CA THR A 3 34.44 1.84 12.76
C THR A 3 35.74 1.23 12.21
N ASP A 4 36.77 1.04 13.04
CA ASP A 4 38.05 0.49 12.59
C ASP A 4 38.01 -1.03 12.39
N LEU A 5 37.09 -1.76 13.03
CA LEU A 5 36.97 -3.21 12.90
C LEU A 5 36.46 -3.66 11.52
N PHE A 6 35.67 -2.82 10.86
CA PHE A 6 35.18 -3.02 9.49
C PHE A 6 36.02 -2.26 8.45
N ARG A 7 37.06 -1.52 8.88
CA ARG A 7 37.95 -0.83 7.96
C ARG A 7 38.71 -1.85 7.12
N ASP A 8 38.76 -1.61 5.82
CA ASP A 8 39.45 -2.45 4.85
C ASP A 8 38.98 -3.92 4.85
N LEU A 9 37.71 -4.17 5.20
CA LEU A 9 37.15 -5.52 5.26
C LEU A 9 37.33 -6.26 3.93
N GLU A 10 37.22 -5.58 2.79
CA GLU A 10 37.47 -6.14 1.46
C GLU A 10 38.89 -6.70 1.30
N SER A 11 39.89 -6.14 1.98
CA SER A 11 41.28 -6.60 1.91
C SER A 11 41.58 -7.78 2.85
N MET A 12 40.70 -8.05 3.81
CA MET A 12 40.91 -9.09 4.81
C MET A 12 40.74 -10.49 4.21
N LYS A 13 41.56 -11.42 4.69
CA LYS A 13 41.46 -12.84 4.36
C LYS A 13 40.37 -13.52 5.18
N PRO A 14 39.77 -14.60 4.66
CA PRO A 14 38.88 -15.45 5.44
C PRO A 14 39.61 -16.03 6.65
N LEU A 15 38.88 -16.23 7.74
CA LEU A 15 39.42 -16.85 8.95
C LEU A 15 39.81 -18.30 8.66
N THR A 16 40.95 -18.71 9.18
CA THR A 16 41.35 -20.11 9.24
C THR A 16 40.42 -20.89 10.19
N ILE A 17 40.42 -22.22 10.10
CA ILE A 17 39.65 -23.09 11.01
C ILE A 17 40.04 -22.81 12.48
N GLU A 18 41.32 -22.58 12.76
CA GLU A 18 41.83 -22.26 14.10
C GLU A 18 41.31 -20.91 14.64
N GLU A 19 41.08 -19.94 13.75
CA GLU A 19 40.52 -18.62 14.07
C GLU A 19 38.98 -18.62 14.14
N GLY A 20 38.34 -19.78 13.95
CA GLY A 20 36.88 -19.94 13.95
C GLY A 20 36.23 -19.87 12.56
N GLY A 21 37.01 -20.05 11.49
CA GLY A 21 36.52 -20.28 10.14
C GLY A 21 35.78 -21.62 10.00
N ARG A 22 34.81 -21.69 9.09
CA ARG A 22 34.03 -22.92 8.82
C ARG A 22 34.69 -23.86 7.82
N GLN A 23 35.63 -23.36 7.03
CA GLN A 23 36.27 -24.02 5.90
C GLN A 23 37.72 -23.51 5.78
N ASP A 24 38.54 -24.22 5.02
CA ASP A 24 39.88 -23.72 4.66
C ASP A 24 39.76 -22.40 3.90
N PRO A 25 40.60 -21.38 4.18
CA PRO A 25 40.56 -20.12 3.45
C PRO A 25 40.72 -20.31 1.95
N PHE A 26 39.99 -19.51 1.19
CA PHE A 26 40.03 -19.47 -0.27
C PHE A 26 41.46 -19.33 -0.81
N ASP A 27 41.82 -20.23 -1.73
CA ASP A 27 43.13 -20.30 -2.36
C ASP A 27 43.01 -20.22 -3.89
N ASN A 28 43.51 -19.11 -4.44
CA ASN A 28 43.57 -18.84 -5.87
C ASN A 28 44.25 -19.96 -6.66
N ARG A 29 45.28 -20.61 -6.10
CA ARG A 29 45.99 -21.69 -6.79
C ARG A 29 45.11 -22.92 -6.93
N LYS A 30 44.37 -23.28 -5.88
CA LYS A 30 43.43 -24.41 -5.91
C LYS A 30 42.30 -24.15 -6.91
N LEU A 31 41.75 -22.93 -6.93
CA LEU A 31 40.73 -22.57 -7.91
C LEU A 31 41.27 -22.63 -9.34
N GLN A 32 42.46 -22.09 -9.59
CA GLN A 32 43.08 -22.12 -10.91
C GLN A 32 43.33 -23.55 -11.39
N SER A 33 43.90 -24.41 -10.55
CA SER A 33 44.12 -25.82 -10.89
C SER A 33 42.80 -26.55 -11.18
N MET A 34 41.72 -26.25 -10.46
CA MET A 34 40.39 -26.79 -10.76
C MET A 34 39.88 -26.31 -12.13
N MET A 35 40.03 -25.02 -12.45
CA MET A 35 39.62 -24.47 -13.74
C MET A 35 40.41 -25.08 -14.92
N GLU A 36 41.73 -25.27 -14.75
CA GLU A 36 42.59 -25.92 -15.74
C GLU A 36 42.16 -27.36 -15.97
N ALA A 37 41.98 -28.14 -14.90
CA ALA A 37 41.50 -29.53 -15.00
C ALA A 37 40.11 -29.64 -15.65
N LEU A 38 39.21 -28.68 -15.41
CA LEU A 38 37.90 -28.65 -16.05
C LEU A 38 38.00 -28.34 -17.55
N LYS A 39 38.92 -27.45 -17.95
CA LYS A 39 39.17 -27.12 -19.37
C LYS A 39 39.82 -28.26 -20.13
N GLU A 40 40.70 -29.02 -19.47
CA GLU A 40 41.37 -30.19 -20.04
C GLU A 40 40.43 -31.41 -20.13
N GLY A 41 39.27 -31.37 -19.45
CA GLY A 41 38.31 -32.47 -19.39
C GLY A 41 38.68 -33.55 -18.36
N ASP A 42 39.70 -33.28 -17.54
CA ASP A 42 40.22 -34.17 -16.50
C ASP A 42 39.39 -34.15 -15.21
N SER A 43 38.55 -33.13 -15.03
CA SER A 43 37.60 -33.03 -13.93
C SER A 43 36.16 -32.93 -14.42
N THR A 44 35.26 -33.65 -13.76
CA THR A 44 33.80 -33.49 -13.90
C THR A 44 33.22 -32.50 -12.90
N THR A 45 34.03 -32.08 -11.91
CA THR A 45 33.59 -31.17 -10.84
C THR A 45 33.89 -29.75 -11.25
N ASP A 46 32.83 -28.94 -11.39
CA ASP A 46 32.88 -27.51 -11.72
C ASP A 46 32.78 -26.61 -10.49
N GLN A 47 33.08 -27.17 -9.32
CA GLN A 47 32.80 -26.60 -8.01
C GLN A 47 34.05 -26.56 -7.11
N TYR A 48 34.32 -25.39 -6.52
CA TYR A 48 35.32 -25.20 -5.47
C TYR A 48 34.69 -24.49 -4.26
N ILE A 49 34.65 -25.18 -3.12
CA ILE A 49 34.09 -24.65 -1.88
C ILE A 49 35.23 -24.28 -0.94
N ALA A 50 35.20 -23.07 -0.39
CA ALA A 50 36.19 -22.59 0.56
C ALA A 50 35.61 -21.56 1.56
N GLY A 51 36.38 -21.26 2.60
CA GLY A 51 36.13 -20.15 3.49
C GLY A 51 36.35 -18.85 2.74
N GLY A 52 35.39 -17.93 2.83
CA GLY A 52 35.34 -16.72 2.05
C GLY A 52 34.98 -15.49 2.86
N ASN A 53 35.27 -14.33 2.29
CA ASN A 53 34.90 -13.04 2.85
C ASN A 53 33.72 -12.48 2.06
N VAL A 54 32.62 -12.19 2.75
CA VAL A 54 31.39 -11.65 2.13
C VAL A 54 31.66 -10.34 1.38
N ALA A 55 32.60 -9.52 1.86
CA ALA A 55 32.98 -8.25 1.22
C ALA A 55 33.64 -8.43 -0.14
N TRP A 56 34.05 -9.65 -0.52
CA TRP A 56 34.59 -9.90 -1.85
C TRP A 56 33.52 -9.98 -2.93
N VAL A 57 32.27 -10.20 -2.54
CA VAL A 57 31.13 -10.36 -3.44
C VAL A 57 30.50 -9.01 -3.75
N SER A 58 30.28 -8.74 -5.04
CA SER A 58 29.65 -7.51 -5.47
C SER A 58 28.19 -7.45 -4.99
N TRP A 59 27.90 -6.45 -4.17
CA TRP A 59 26.55 -6.13 -3.70
C TRP A 59 25.63 -5.53 -4.77
N SER A 60 26.18 -4.89 -5.80
CA SER A 60 25.42 -4.20 -6.85
C SER A 60 25.25 -5.03 -8.12
N TRP A 61 26.00 -6.13 -8.26
CA TRP A 61 25.91 -7.00 -9.42
C TRP A 61 24.84 -8.07 -9.24
N SER A 62 24.12 -8.36 -10.31
CA SER A 62 23.05 -9.37 -10.36
C SER A 62 23.17 -10.24 -11.59
N SER A 63 23.11 -11.56 -11.41
CA SER A 63 22.96 -12.52 -12.50
C SER A 63 21.61 -12.40 -13.21
N THR A 64 20.64 -11.75 -12.56
CA THR A 64 19.26 -11.58 -13.03
C THR A 64 18.78 -10.16 -12.78
N ALA A 65 19.54 -9.16 -13.23
CA ALA A 65 19.33 -7.74 -12.90
C ALA A 65 17.93 -7.19 -13.24
N SER A 66 17.22 -7.82 -14.18
CA SER A 66 15.85 -7.44 -14.54
C SER A 66 14.78 -8.01 -13.59
N VAL A 67 15.14 -8.95 -12.72
CA VAL A 67 14.20 -9.60 -11.81
C VAL A 67 14.16 -8.82 -10.51
N PRO A 68 12.97 -8.33 -10.07
CA PRO A 68 12.85 -7.53 -8.86
C PRO A 68 13.20 -8.36 -7.62
N VAL A 69 13.91 -7.74 -6.68
CA VAL A 69 14.18 -8.28 -5.34
C VAL A 69 13.16 -7.69 -4.37
N TYR A 70 12.44 -8.56 -3.65
CA TYR A 70 11.45 -8.11 -2.67
C TYR A 70 12.11 -7.72 -1.35
N LYS A 71 11.93 -6.46 -0.95
CA LYS A 71 12.41 -5.93 0.33
C LYS A 71 11.73 -6.64 1.49
N SER A 72 10.50 -7.10 1.33
CA SER A 72 9.76 -7.87 2.35
C SER A 72 10.44 -9.21 2.63
N SER A 73 10.86 -9.95 1.60
CA SER A 73 11.64 -11.17 1.74
C SER A 73 13.00 -10.90 2.40
N VAL A 74 13.71 -9.85 1.97
CA VAL A 74 14.98 -9.43 2.59
C VAL A 74 14.80 -9.15 4.08
N LYS A 75 13.80 -8.33 4.46
CA LYS A 75 13.51 -8.02 5.86
C LYS A 75 13.12 -9.27 6.65
N TRP A 76 12.34 -10.17 6.07
CA TRP A 76 11.99 -11.42 6.73
C TRP A 76 13.25 -12.24 7.05
N ILE A 77 14.12 -12.50 6.08
CA ILE A 77 15.40 -13.23 6.28
C ILE A 77 16.29 -12.51 7.30
N MET A 78 16.35 -11.18 7.22
CA MET A 78 17.12 -10.34 8.15
C MET A 78 16.66 -10.53 9.60
N HIS A 79 15.36 -10.66 9.85
CA HIS A 79 14.79 -10.80 11.19
C HIS A 79 14.66 -12.26 11.67
N THR A 80 14.60 -13.24 10.77
CA THR A 80 14.48 -14.66 11.12
C THR A 80 15.84 -15.34 11.13
N THR A 81 16.49 -15.42 9.97
CA THR A 81 17.80 -16.05 9.78
C THR A 81 18.87 -15.24 10.49
N TYR A 82 19.03 -13.96 10.15
CA TYR A 82 20.10 -13.11 10.69
C TYR A 82 19.67 -12.30 11.92
N LYS A 83 18.89 -12.95 12.79
CA LYS A 83 18.54 -12.37 14.11
C LYS A 83 19.77 -12.16 15.00
N LYS A 84 20.81 -12.96 14.79
CA LYS A 84 22.12 -12.88 15.44
C LYS A 84 23.22 -12.97 14.38
N PRO A 85 24.44 -12.48 14.67
CA PRO A 85 25.58 -12.65 13.77
C PRO A 85 25.80 -14.13 13.45
N GLN A 86 25.76 -14.48 12.17
CA GLN A 86 26.09 -15.82 11.71
C GLN A 86 26.59 -15.78 10.26
N PRO A 87 27.57 -16.62 9.88
CA PRO A 87 28.10 -16.65 8.52
C PRO A 87 27.06 -17.11 7.49
N ILE A 88 27.14 -16.53 6.29
CA ILE A 88 26.33 -16.84 5.11
C ILE A 88 27.06 -17.82 4.18
N ASN A 89 26.31 -18.55 3.34
CA ASN A 89 26.86 -19.34 2.25
C ASN A 89 26.53 -18.65 0.93
N LEU A 90 27.54 -18.30 0.14
CA LEU A 90 27.39 -17.60 -1.14
C LEU A 90 27.85 -18.51 -2.26
N VAL A 91 27.11 -18.49 -3.38
CA VAL A 91 27.53 -19.15 -4.62
C VAL A 91 27.99 -18.05 -5.57
N VAL A 92 29.20 -18.15 -6.12
CA VAL A 92 29.77 -17.15 -7.03
C VAL A 92 30.17 -17.76 -8.36
N ALA A 93 30.07 -16.95 -9.41
CA ALA A 93 30.44 -17.32 -10.75
C ALA A 93 31.94 -17.15 -10.95
N VAL A 94 32.56 -18.17 -11.50
CA VAL A 94 33.93 -18.14 -12.00
C VAL A 94 33.87 -18.17 -13.53
N ASP A 95 34.54 -17.19 -14.14
CA ASP A 95 34.79 -17.09 -15.58
C ASP A 95 36.30 -16.96 -15.83
N ASP A 96 36.72 -16.92 -17.09
CA ASP A 96 38.15 -16.81 -17.44
C ASP A 96 38.80 -15.51 -16.93
N LEU A 97 37.99 -14.49 -16.64
CA LEU A 97 38.44 -13.21 -16.11
C LEU A 97 38.37 -13.16 -14.58
N PHE A 98 37.98 -14.25 -13.93
CA PHE A 98 37.80 -14.28 -12.48
C PHE A 98 39.09 -13.95 -11.73
N MET A 99 40.23 -14.41 -12.24
CA MET A 99 41.55 -14.16 -11.62
C MET A 99 41.95 -12.67 -11.67
N ASP A 100 41.35 -11.91 -12.58
CA ASP A 100 41.55 -10.45 -12.69
C ASP A 100 40.55 -9.66 -11.83
N GLN A 101 39.54 -10.33 -11.24
CA GLN A 101 38.55 -9.66 -10.39
C GLN A 101 39.19 -9.24 -9.09
N LYS A 102 39.01 -7.97 -8.74
CA LYS A 102 39.42 -7.44 -7.44
C LYS A 102 38.42 -7.89 -6.37
N ASN A 103 38.86 -7.86 -5.13
CA ASN A 103 37.95 -7.98 -3.98
C ASN A 103 36.82 -6.95 -4.14
N GLY A 104 35.57 -7.39 -3.91
CA GLY A 104 34.35 -6.62 -4.12
C GLY A 104 33.72 -6.78 -5.51
N GLN A 105 34.34 -7.55 -6.41
CA GLN A 105 33.87 -7.75 -7.78
C GLN A 105 33.36 -9.17 -8.08
N MET A 106 33.41 -10.09 -7.10
CA MET A 106 32.93 -11.46 -7.33
C MET A 106 31.44 -11.45 -7.66
N LYS A 107 31.08 -12.15 -8.74
CA LYS A 107 29.72 -12.20 -9.29
C LYS A 107 28.88 -13.26 -8.58
N ARG A 108 27.88 -12.84 -7.80
CA ARG A 108 26.99 -13.75 -7.03
C ARG A 108 25.94 -14.47 -7.88
N ILE A 109 25.91 -15.79 -7.83
CA ILE A 109 24.87 -16.63 -8.42
C ILE A 109 23.73 -16.95 -7.43
N SER A 110 24.04 -17.05 -6.13
CA SER A 110 23.03 -17.32 -5.11
C SER A 110 21.97 -16.20 -5.02
N PRO A 111 20.78 -16.49 -4.46
CA PRO A 111 19.70 -15.51 -4.34
C PRO A 111 20.16 -14.21 -3.67
N GLU A 112 19.62 -13.08 -4.15
CA GLU A 112 20.08 -11.75 -3.73
C GLU A 112 19.57 -11.37 -2.35
N GLU A 113 18.38 -11.87 -2.04
CA GLU A 113 17.63 -11.62 -0.82
C GLU A 113 18.46 -11.97 0.41
N ASP A 114 19.17 -13.10 0.38
CA ASP A 114 19.97 -13.59 1.50
C ASP A 114 21.20 -12.71 1.78
N HIS A 115 21.91 -12.32 0.72
CA HIS A 115 23.07 -11.42 0.85
C HIS A 115 22.65 -10.01 1.30
N HIS A 116 21.59 -9.44 0.73
CA HIS A 116 21.07 -8.15 1.18
C HIS A 116 20.57 -8.22 2.62
N ALA A 117 19.93 -9.32 3.02
CA ALA A 117 19.48 -9.53 4.40
C ALA A 117 20.65 -9.60 5.37
N PHE A 118 21.74 -10.26 5.01
CA PHE A 118 22.97 -10.33 5.80
C PHE A 118 23.62 -8.95 6.00
N ILE A 119 23.73 -8.16 4.92
CA ILE A 119 24.28 -6.79 4.98
C ILE A 119 23.40 -5.89 5.85
N LEU A 120 22.08 -5.91 5.63
CA LEU A 120 21.15 -5.08 6.39
C LEU A 120 21.03 -5.51 7.85
N ALA A 121 21.16 -6.81 8.16
CA ALA A 121 21.22 -7.29 9.54
C ALA A 121 22.48 -6.79 10.26
N THR A 122 23.61 -6.82 9.56
CA THR A 122 24.87 -6.23 10.05
C THR A 122 24.66 -4.75 10.35
N ALA A 123 24.15 -3.97 9.37
CA ALA A 123 23.90 -2.54 9.54
C ALA A 123 22.92 -2.24 10.69
N ARG A 124 21.82 -2.99 10.81
CA ARG A 124 20.84 -2.87 11.90
C ARG A 124 21.50 -2.99 13.27
N ASP A 125 22.24 -4.08 13.48
CA ASP A 125 22.85 -4.34 14.79
C ASP A 125 23.99 -3.35 15.09
N LEU A 126 24.66 -2.87 14.04
CA LEU A 126 25.65 -1.81 14.14
C LEU A 126 25.05 -0.43 14.44
N GLN A 127 23.77 -0.18 14.13
CA GLN A 127 23.14 1.12 14.40
C GLN A 127 22.43 1.21 15.76
N GLN A 128 21.95 0.09 16.32
CA GLN A 128 21.01 0.07 17.45
C GLN A 128 21.62 0.25 18.86
N ASP A 129 22.69 1.00 19.07
CA ASP A 129 23.39 1.21 20.37
C ASP A 129 23.85 -0.06 21.12
N LYS A 130 23.52 -1.26 20.63
CA LYS A 130 24.18 -2.54 20.95
C LYS A 130 25.67 -2.54 20.63
N PHE A 131 26.15 -1.46 20.01
CA PHE A 131 27.56 -1.07 19.88
C PHE A 131 28.34 -1.06 21.20
N GLN A 132 27.67 -0.88 22.34
CA GLN A 132 28.34 -0.89 23.65
C GLN A 132 28.76 -2.30 24.09
N GLU A 133 28.12 -3.35 23.56
CA GLU A 133 28.60 -4.72 23.73
C GLU A 133 29.67 -5.00 22.68
N ALA A 134 30.94 -4.78 23.02
CA ALA A 134 32.10 -5.02 22.14
C ALA A 134 32.10 -6.41 21.46
N GLY A 135 31.36 -7.38 22.00
CA GLY A 135 31.13 -8.69 21.40
C GLY A 135 30.37 -8.65 20.06
N ALA A 136 29.33 -7.82 19.91
CA ALA A 136 28.45 -7.87 18.74
C ALA A 136 29.17 -7.48 17.43
N VAL A 137 30.04 -6.46 17.48
CA VAL A 137 30.83 -6.00 16.32
C VAL A 137 31.86 -7.07 15.92
N ALA A 138 32.52 -7.68 16.90
CA ALA A 138 33.49 -8.74 16.68
C ALA A 138 32.84 -10.01 16.11
N GLU A 139 31.63 -10.35 16.58
CA GLU A 139 30.85 -11.48 16.06
C GLU A 139 30.40 -11.25 14.62
N TRP A 140 29.91 -10.05 14.26
CA TRP A 140 29.60 -9.73 12.87
C TRP A 140 30.84 -9.76 11.99
N ARG A 141 31.95 -9.15 12.42
CA ARG A 141 33.23 -9.25 11.68
C ARG A 141 33.63 -10.71 11.46
N ARG A 142 33.53 -11.55 12.49
CA ARG A 142 33.77 -12.99 12.37
C ARG A 142 32.82 -13.61 11.34
N ALA A 143 31.53 -13.29 11.36
CA ALA A 143 30.56 -13.81 10.40
C ALA A 143 30.91 -13.44 8.94
N TRP A 144 31.33 -12.19 8.69
CA TRP A 144 31.78 -11.75 7.37
C TRP A 144 33.01 -12.53 6.87
N LEU A 145 33.94 -12.86 7.76
CA LEU A 145 35.22 -13.53 7.42
C LEU A 145 35.19 -15.06 7.52
N SER A 146 34.12 -15.66 8.08
CA SER A 146 33.97 -17.13 8.22
C SER A 146 32.81 -17.68 7.38
N SER A 147 32.32 -16.88 6.43
CA SER A 147 31.31 -17.29 5.47
C SER A 147 31.88 -18.29 4.47
N THR A 148 31.02 -19.06 3.81
CA THR A 148 31.45 -20.03 2.79
C THR A 148 31.24 -19.42 1.41
N ILE A 149 32.22 -19.54 0.52
CA ILE A 149 32.07 -19.23 -0.90
C ILE A 149 32.16 -20.53 -1.69
N ASP A 150 31.12 -20.80 -2.46
CA ASP A 150 30.99 -21.87 -3.43
C ASP A 150 31.22 -21.30 -4.84
N CYS A 151 32.44 -21.47 -5.34
CA CYS A 151 32.86 -21.03 -6.66
C CYS A 151 32.43 -22.04 -7.73
N ARG A 152 31.61 -21.60 -8.69
CA ARG A 152 31.13 -22.44 -9.80
C ARG A 152 31.56 -21.89 -11.15
N PHE A 153 32.20 -22.72 -11.97
CA PHE A 153 32.60 -22.31 -13.33
C PHE A 153 31.42 -22.37 -14.30
N LYS A 154 30.82 -21.20 -14.59
CA LYS A 154 29.58 -21.08 -15.39
C LYS A 154 29.69 -19.95 -16.41
N PRO A 155 30.35 -20.17 -17.57
CA PRO A 155 30.49 -19.13 -18.58
C PRO A 155 29.18 -18.87 -19.35
N GLY A 156 29.01 -17.64 -19.83
CA GLY A 156 27.94 -17.25 -20.75
C GLY A 156 26.53 -17.48 -20.20
N LEU A 157 25.67 -18.14 -20.98
CA LEU A 157 24.27 -18.39 -20.60
C LEU A 157 24.13 -19.39 -19.44
N ASN A 158 25.14 -20.22 -19.17
CA ASN A 158 25.10 -21.17 -18.06
C ASN A 158 25.01 -20.46 -16.70
N LEU A 159 25.52 -19.23 -16.62
CA LEU A 159 25.39 -18.38 -15.45
C LEU A 159 23.92 -18.08 -15.11
N PHE A 160 23.12 -17.74 -16.12
CA PHE A 160 21.70 -17.46 -15.95
C PHE A 160 20.95 -18.71 -15.46
N TRP A 161 21.24 -19.87 -16.06
CA TRP A 161 20.61 -21.14 -15.69
C TRP A 161 20.96 -21.58 -14.28
N GLU A 162 22.23 -21.44 -13.91
CA GLU A 162 22.67 -21.76 -12.55
C GLU A 162 22.00 -20.84 -11.53
N ALA A 163 21.93 -19.53 -11.79
CA ALA A 163 21.22 -18.59 -10.92
C ALA A 163 19.72 -18.90 -10.79
N ALA A 164 19.09 -19.30 -11.90
CA ALA A 164 17.71 -19.75 -11.89
C ALA A 164 17.53 -20.99 -11.02
N LYS A 165 18.40 -22.00 -11.22
CA LYS A 165 18.39 -23.26 -10.46
C LYS A 165 18.61 -23.03 -8.97
N GLN A 166 19.58 -22.20 -8.59
CA GLN A 166 19.85 -21.87 -7.19
C GLN A 166 18.59 -21.35 -6.47
N ARG A 167 17.77 -20.54 -7.12
CA ARG A 167 16.51 -20.05 -6.54
C ARG A 167 15.43 -21.13 -6.44
N GLU A 168 15.36 -22.06 -7.39
CA GLU A 168 14.46 -23.22 -7.28
C GLU A 168 14.88 -24.16 -6.15
N ASP A 169 16.17 -24.44 -6.03
CA ASP A 169 16.71 -25.34 -5.01
C ASP A 169 16.47 -24.77 -3.61
N VAL A 170 16.72 -23.47 -3.41
CA VAL A 170 16.46 -22.77 -2.15
C VAL A 170 14.96 -22.73 -1.81
N GLY A 171 14.08 -22.69 -2.82
CA GLY A 171 12.63 -22.73 -2.66
C GLY A 171 12.11 -23.93 -1.87
N THR A 172 12.82 -25.06 -1.94
CA THR A 172 12.47 -26.27 -1.17
C THR A 172 12.62 -26.08 0.34
N SER A 173 13.54 -25.21 0.75
CA SER A 173 13.87 -24.94 2.16
C SER A 173 13.26 -23.63 2.67
N TYR A 174 13.04 -22.66 1.77
CA TYR A 174 12.54 -21.33 2.11
C TYR A 174 11.51 -20.86 1.09
N GLU A 175 10.23 -20.92 1.50
CA GLU A 175 9.10 -20.47 0.69
C GLU A 175 9.25 -18.99 0.25
N THR A 176 10.02 -18.18 0.96
CA THR A 176 10.21 -16.75 0.66
C THR A 176 11.17 -16.44 -0.49
N MET A 177 11.98 -17.41 -0.94
CA MET A 177 13.09 -17.18 -1.89
C MET A 177 12.87 -17.72 -3.30
N TYR A 178 11.89 -18.60 -3.54
CA TYR A 178 11.55 -19.02 -4.90
C TYR A 178 10.90 -17.88 -5.68
N TYR A 179 10.99 -17.91 -7.02
CA TYR A 179 10.39 -16.86 -7.85
C TYR A 179 8.87 -16.82 -7.73
N SER A 180 8.33 -15.63 -7.46
CA SER A 180 6.90 -15.40 -7.67
C SER A 180 6.53 -15.48 -9.16
N PRO A 181 5.24 -15.64 -9.51
CA PRO A 181 4.80 -15.60 -10.90
C PRO A 181 5.25 -14.31 -11.60
N VAL A 182 5.20 -13.16 -10.91
CA VAL A 182 5.63 -11.88 -11.46
C VAL A 182 7.14 -11.88 -11.71
N GLN A 183 7.96 -12.26 -10.74
CA GLN A 183 9.41 -12.40 -10.93
C GLN A 183 9.74 -13.34 -12.11
N ARG A 184 8.97 -14.42 -12.29
CA ARG A 184 9.12 -15.35 -13.41
C ARG A 184 8.89 -14.67 -14.76
N ILE A 185 7.93 -13.76 -14.86
CA ILE A 185 7.71 -12.95 -16.07
C ILE A 185 8.99 -12.18 -16.41
N PHE A 186 9.53 -11.41 -15.44
CA PHE A 186 10.75 -10.64 -15.65
C PHE A 186 11.95 -11.52 -16.01
N GLN A 187 12.10 -12.67 -15.34
CA GLN A 187 13.17 -13.62 -15.59
C GLN A 187 13.15 -14.11 -17.04
N ILE A 188 12.01 -14.61 -17.48
CA ILE A 188 11.86 -15.23 -18.80
C ILE A 188 11.93 -14.19 -19.92
N VAL A 189 11.32 -13.02 -19.71
CA VAL A 189 11.39 -11.93 -20.69
C VAL A 189 12.81 -11.42 -20.83
N SER A 190 13.51 -11.16 -19.72
CA SER A 190 14.91 -10.71 -19.75
C SER A 190 15.80 -11.73 -20.46
N PHE A 191 15.65 -13.02 -20.15
CA PHE A 191 16.34 -14.09 -20.87
C PHE A 191 16.07 -14.04 -22.37
N LYS A 192 14.78 -13.96 -22.77
CA LYS A 192 14.39 -13.90 -24.17
C LYS A 192 15.05 -12.70 -24.86
N LEU A 193 14.94 -11.50 -24.30
CA LEU A 193 15.50 -10.28 -24.89
C LEU A 193 17.03 -10.35 -25.03
N ASN A 194 17.72 -10.84 -24.00
CA ASN A 194 19.17 -11.00 -24.03
C ASN A 194 19.61 -12.04 -25.06
N HIS A 195 18.91 -13.18 -25.11
CA HIS A 195 19.20 -14.23 -26.08
C HIS A 195 18.96 -13.74 -27.51
N GLU A 196 17.82 -13.09 -27.79
CA GLU A 196 17.53 -12.56 -29.13
C GLU A 196 18.53 -11.49 -29.56
N SER A 197 19.01 -10.67 -28.61
CA SER A 197 20.03 -9.65 -28.86
C SER A 197 21.39 -10.28 -29.19
N ALA A 198 21.79 -11.32 -28.43
CA ALA A 198 23.05 -12.02 -28.64
C ALA A 198 23.06 -12.89 -29.92
N SER A 199 21.97 -13.62 -30.16
CA SER A 199 21.85 -14.52 -31.33
C SER A 199 21.39 -13.81 -32.60
N LYS A 200 20.90 -12.57 -32.50
CA LYS A 200 20.24 -11.80 -33.59
C LYS A 200 19.08 -12.56 -34.23
N THR A 201 18.45 -13.49 -33.50
CA THR A 201 17.33 -14.31 -33.99
C THR A 201 16.16 -14.20 -33.04
N LYS A 202 14.94 -14.06 -33.58
CA LYS A 202 13.73 -14.04 -32.76
C LYS A 202 13.35 -15.44 -32.29
N LEU A 203 13.11 -15.60 -30.99
CA LEU A 203 12.66 -16.84 -30.38
C LEU A 203 11.13 -16.94 -30.43
N THR A 204 10.61 -17.99 -31.06
CA THR A 204 9.19 -18.35 -30.95
C THR A 204 8.89 -18.89 -29.56
N THR A 205 7.62 -18.84 -29.12
CA THR A 205 7.22 -19.37 -27.80
C THR A 205 7.54 -20.85 -27.65
N LYS A 206 7.37 -21.65 -28.72
CA LYS A 206 7.75 -23.06 -28.75
C LYS A 206 9.25 -23.24 -28.53
N LYS A 207 10.09 -22.46 -29.22
CA LYS A 207 11.55 -22.59 -29.08
C LYS A 207 12.01 -22.14 -27.69
N LEU A 208 11.40 -21.09 -27.16
CA LEU A 208 11.64 -20.63 -25.79
C LEU A 208 11.28 -21.72 -24.76
N PHE A 209 10.15 -22.41 -24.94
CA PHE A 209 9.76 -23.55 -24.10
C PHE A 209 10.78 -24.70 -24.14
N GLU A 210 11.22 -25.11 -25.34
CA GLU A 210 12.25 -26.15 -25.51
C GLU A 210 13.55 -25.80 -24.76
N ILE A 211 14.01 -24.56 -24.86
CA ILE A 211 15.22 -24.10 -24.17
C ILE A 211 15.00 -24.10 -22.64
N LEU A 212 13.87 -23.55 -22.17
CA LEU A 212 13.58 -23.47 -20.74
C LEU A 212 13.43 -24.85 -20.12
N SER A 213 12.61 -25.73 -20.70
CA SER A 213 12.38 -27.09 -20.20
C SER A 213 13.64 -27.95 -20.16
N ALA A 214 14.61 -27.71 -21.05
CA ALA A 214 15.89 -28.42 -21.05
C ALA A 214 16.84 -27.97 -19.93
N ASN A 215 16.72 -26.73 -19.44
CA ASN A 215 17.69 -26.12 -18.52
C ASN A 215 17.13 -25.74 -17.15
N LEU A 216 15.81 -25.64 -17.02
CA LEU A 216 15.13 -25.17 -15.81
C LEU A 216 14.09 -26.21 -15.37
N THR A 217 14.28 -26.74 -14.17
CA THR A 217 13.28 -27.55 -13.47
C THR A 217 12.66 -26.69 -12.38
N VAL A 218 11.38 -26.35 -12.52
CA VAL A 218 10.65 -25.59 -11.51
C VAL A 218 10.25 -26.55 -10.38
N THR A 219 10.85 -26.39 -9.22
CA THR A 219 10.58 -27.23 -8.04
C THR A 219 9.38 -26.73 -7.25
N SER A 220 9.15 -25.41 -7.28
CA SER A 220 8.12 -24.72 -6.51
C SER A 220 7.39 -23.69 -7.37
N GLY A 221 6.07 -23.62 -7.20
CA GLY A 221 5.22 -22.67 -7.92
C GLY A 221 4.62 -23.23 -9.22
N GLU A 222 4.33 -22.32 -10.15
CA GLU A 222 3.63 -22.65 -11.39
C GLU A 222 4.59 -23.22 -12.45
N ALA A 223 4.25 -24.39 -12.99
CA ALA A 223 5.07 -25.05 -14.00
C ALA A 223 5.17 -24.21 -15.28
N VAL A 224 6.38 -24.08 -15.82
CA VAL A 224 6.61 -23.36 -17.08
C VAL A 224 6.24 -24.29 -18.23
N THR A 225 4.99 -24.22 -18.67
CA THR A 225 4.47 -24.92 -19.85
C THR A 225 4.48 -24.02 -21.09
N GLN A 226 4.25 -24.56 -22.29
CA GLN A 226 4.10 -23.73 -23.48
C GLN A 226 2.93 -22.72 -23.34
N SER A 227 1.78 -23.16 -22.81
CA SER A 227 0.62 -22.28 -22.61
C SER A 227 0.87 -21.20 -21.56
N PHE A 228 1.65 -21.51 -20.52
CA PHE A 228 2.15 -20.52 -19.57
C PHE A 228 2.95 -19.42 -20.28
N LEU A 229 3.89 -19.80 -21.16
CA LEU A 229 4.68 -18.83 -21.91
C LEU A 229 3.87 -18.00 -22.89
N GLU A 230 2.85 -18.57 -23.53
CA GLU A 230 1.93 -17.84 -24.41
C GLU A 230 1.19 -16.75 -23.63
N VAL A 231 0.66 -17.08 -22.45
CA VAL A 231 -0.01 -16.11 -21.56
C VAL A 231 0.97 -15.05 -21.05
N LEU A 232 2.15 -15.47 -20.60
CA LEU A 232 3.20 -14.57 -20.12
C LEU A 232 3.61 -13.55 -21.18
N MET A 233 3.88 -14.00 -22.40
CA MET A 233 4.26 -13.10 -23.49
C MET A 233 3.12 -12.18 -23.91
N ALA A 234 1.88 -12.67 -23.90
CA ALA A 234 0.70 -11.83 -24.14
C ALA A 234 0.55 -10.74 -23.07
N LEU A 235 0.72 -11.08 -21.79
CA LEU A 235 0.69 -10.12 -20.68
C LEU A 235 1.81 -9.09 -20.77
N TRP A 236 3.05 -9.52 -21.08
CA TRP A 236 4.17 -8.61 -21.23
C TRP A 236 3.96 -7.57 -22.33
N ASN A 237 3.46 -8.02 -23.49
CA ASN A 237 3.24 -7.15 -24.64
C ASN A 237 1.97 -6.30 -24.55
N SER A 238 1.09 -6.57 -23.59
CA SER A 238 -0.15 -5.82 -23.38
C SER A 238 -0.13 -5.14 -22.02
N LEU A 239 -0.61 -5.83 -20.99
CA LEU A 239 -0.84 -5.28 -19.66
C LEU A 239 0.43 -4.73 -19.00
N LEU A 240 1.55 -5.45 -19.06
CA LEU A 240 2.81 -5.05 -18.41
C LEU A 240 3.71 -4.17 -19.32
N SER A 241 3.23 -3.82 -20.52
CA SER A 241 3.89 -2.83 -21.36
C SER A 241 3.73 -1.42 -20.81
N ASP A 242 2.66 -1.18 -20.03
CA ASP A 242 2.47 0.03 -19.24
C ASP A 242 3.35 -0.02 -17.98
N THR A 243 4.34 0.88 -17.92
CA THR A 243 5.25 1.00 -16.78
C THR A 243 4.52 1.30 -15.47
N SER A 244 3.50 2.15 -15.49
CA SER A 244 2.76 2.52 -14.27
C SER A 244 2.04 1.31 -13.69
N PHE A 245 1.32 0.57 -14.53
CA PHE A 245 0.65 -0.66 -14.08
C PHE A 245 1.64 -1.72 -13.61
N ARG A 246 2.76 -1.87 -14.31
CA ARG A 246 3.83 -2.80 -13.92
C ARG A 246 4.41 -2.47 -12.55
N GLU A 247 4.62 -1.20 -12.22
CA GLU A 247 5.08 -0.76 -10.89
C GLU A 247 4.08 -1.11 -9.79
N GLU A 248 2.78 -1.00 -10.04
CA GLU A 248 1.74 -1.39 -9.08
C GLU A 248 1.67 -2.90 -8.85
N VAL A 249 1.90 -3.70 -9.90
CA VAL A 249 2.05 -5.16 -9.75
C VAL A 249 3.26 -5.50 -8.89
N LEU A 250 4.38 -4.80 -9.07
CA LEU A 250 5.57 -4.99 -8.23
C LEU A 250 5.34 -4.54 -6.79
N LEU A 251 4.65 -3.42 -6.59
CA LEU A 251 4.27 -2.95 -5.28
C LEU A 251 3.38 -3.98 -4.57
N SER A 252 2.34 -4.49 -5.25
CA SER A 252 1.47 -5.54 -4.73
C SER A 252 2.27 -6.75 -4.22
N GLU A 253 3.20 -7.27 -5.03
CA GLU A 253 4.06 -8.37 -4.61
C GLU A 253 4.94 -8.01 -3.40
N GLU A 254 5.44 -6.78 -3.31
CA GLU A 254 6.19 -6.30 -2.15
C GLU A 254 5.32 -6.24 -0.87
N LEU A 255 4.05 -5.83 -1.00
CA LEU A 255 3.13 -5.70 0.13
C LEU A 255 2.71 -7.06 0.67
N PHE A 256 2.28 -7.94 -0.24
CA PHE A 256 1.62 -9.18 0.12
C PHE A 256 2.55 -10.39 0.10
N GLY A 257 3.71 -10.30 -0.57
CA GLY A 257 4.60 -11.43 -0.82
C GLY A 257 3.84 -12.60 -1.45
N LYS A 258 4.04 -13.80 -0.89
CA LYS A 258 3.34 -15.02 -1.35
C LYS A 258 1.83 -15.02 -1.11
N ARG A 259 1.31 -14.10 -0.30
CA ARG A 259 -0.14 -13.92 -0.08
C ARG A 259 -0.77 -12.94 -1.08
N SER A 260 -0.01 -12.52 -2.08
CA SER A 260 -0.47 -11.66 -3.16
C SER A 260 -1.79 -12.20 -3.75
N PRO A 261 -2.80 -11.33 -3.94
CA PRO A 261 -3.98 -11.68 -4.72
C PRO A 261 -3.65 -12.18 -6.14
N ILE A 262 -2.42 -11.93 -6.60
CA ILE A 262 -1.90 -12.19 -7.94
C ILE A 262 -0.93 -13.38 -7.93
N LYS A 263 -1.26 -14.42 -7.17
CA LYS A 263 -0.45 -15.64 -7.02
C LYS A 263 -0.27 -16.50 -8.29
N SER A 264 -0.79 -16.09 -9.44
CA SER A 264 -0.61 -16.79 -10.74
C SER A 264 -0.72 -15.80 -11.89
N ILE A 265 0.01 -16.05 -12.98
CA ILE A 265 -0.10 -15.24 -14.20
C ILE A 265 -1.50 -15.30 -14.82
N TYR A 266 -2.24 -16.39 -14.57
CA TYR A 266 -3.60 -16.53 -15.10
C TYR A 266 -4.57 -15.56 -14.43
N VAL A 267 -4.31 -15.16 -13.18
CA VAL A 267 -5.10 -14.11 -12.51
C VAL A 267 -4.94 -12.78 -13.25
N LEU A 268 -3.72 -12.41 -13.65
CA LEU A 268 -3.48 -11.21 -14.47
C LEU A 268 -4.13 -11.31 -15.85
N ARG A 269 -4.08 -12.50 -16.48
CA ARG A 269 -4.77 -12.74 -17.75
C ARG A 269 -6.27 -12.58 -17.61
N ASP A 270 -6.86 -13.12 -16.55
CA ASP A 270 -8.29 -13.07 -16.31
C ASP A 270 -8.75 -11.65 -15.99
N LEU A 271 -7.93 -10.89 -15.26
CA LEU A 271 -8.10 -9.44 -15.06
C LEU A 271 -8.13 -8.70 -16.41
N ALA A 272 -7.10 -8.90 -17.24
CA ALA A 272 -7.02 -8.28 -18.57
C ALA A 272 -8.21 -8.66 -19.46
N THR A 273 -8.65 -9.92 -19.38
CA THR A 273 -9.80 -10.44 -20.15
C THR A 273 -11.11 -9.80 -19.70
N ALA A 274 -11.35 -9.69 -18.38
CA ALA A 274 -12.54 -9.06 -17.84
C ALA A 274 -12.64 -7.57 -18.22
N CYS A 275 -11.50 -6.91 -18.38
CA CYS A 275 -11.39 -5.48 -18.69
C CYS A 275 -11.22 -5.19 -20.19
N LYS A 276 -11.21 -6.22 -21.06
CA LYS A 276 -10.88 -6.07 -22.49
C LYS A 276 -11.71 -5.02 -23.24
N LYS A 277 -12.97 -4.81 -22.84
CA LYS A 277 -13.86 -3.83 -23.48
C LYS A 277 -13.52 -2.38 -23.13
N GLN A 278 -12.83 -2.16 -22.01
CA GLN A 278 -12.49 -0.83 -21.50
C GLN A 278 -11.08 -0.86 -20.89
N PRO A 279 -10.02 -0.77 -21.70
CA PRO A 279 -8.64 -0.88 -21.22
C PRO A 279 -8.29 0.01 -20.01
N PRO A 280 -8.79 1.27 -19.90
CA PRO A 280 -8.55 2.10 -18.72
C PRO A 280 -9.05 1.50 -17.39
N CYS A 281 -10.03 0.59 -17.42
CA CYS A 281 -10.59 0.00 -16.20
C CYS A 281 -9.68 -1.06 -15.57
N VAL A 282 -8.63 -1.55 -16.25
CA VAL A 282 -7.75 -2.59 -15.70
C VAL A 282 -7.09 -2.11 -14.40
N LYS A 283 -6.50 -0.91 -14.42
CA LYS A 283 -5.87 -0.29 -13.25
C LYS A 283 -6.87 -0.13 -12.10
N TRP A 284 -8.06 0.37 -12.41
CA TRP A 284 -9.13 0.52 -11.43
C TRP A 284 -9.54 -0.82 -10.76
N VAL A 285 -9.70 -1.88 -11.56
CA VAL A 285 -10.08 -3.21 -11.06
C VAL A 285 -8.94 -3.82 -10.23
N PHE A 286 -7.70 -3.56 -10.64
CA PHE A 286 -6.51 -3.96 -9.90
C PHE A 286 -6.43 -3.26 -8.53
N ASP A 287 -6.59 -1.94 -8.51
CA ASP A 287 -6.60 -1.15 -7.27
C ASP A 287 -7.72 -1.61 -6.34
N ALA A 288 -8.93 -1.85 -6.87
CA ALA A 288 -10.05 -2.38 -6.09
C ALA A 288 -9.73 -3.76 -5.47
N LEU A 289 -8.99 -4.62 -6.19
CA LEU A 289 -8.52 -5.90 -5.66
C LEU A 289 -7.51 -5.69 -4.53
N MET A 290 -6.57 -4.75 -4.70
CA MET A 290 -5.57 -4.44 -3.68
C MET A 290 -6.21 -3.86 -2.42
N ASP A 291 -7.10 -2.87 -2.58
CA ASP A 291 -7.83 -2.25 -1.48
C ASP A 291 -8.65 -3.28 -0.70
N ALA A 292 -9.36 -4.16 -1.41
CA ALA A 292 -10.14 -5.20 -0.76
C ALA A 292 -9.25 -6.25 -0.06
N ALA A 293 -8.03 -6.50 -0.54
CA ALA A 293 -7.07 -7.38 0.11
C ALA A 293 -6.44 -6.73 1.35
N LEU A 294 -6.02 -5.46 1.26
CA LEU A 294 -5.48 -4.67 2.38
C LEU A 294 -6.49 -4.54 3.51
N ASN A 295 -7.76 -4.25 3.17
CA ASN A 295 -8.85 -4.12 4.12
C ASN A 295 -9.40 -5.48 4.62
N LYS A 296 -8.77 -6.61 4.25
CA LYS A 296 -9.18 -7.97 4.62
C LYS A 296 -10.66 -8.24 4.36
N ILE A 297 -11.20 -7.65 3.29
CA ILE A 297 -12.62 -7.77 2.96
C ILE A 297 -12.91 -9.17 2.42
N PHE A 298 -11.90 -9.85 1.85
CA PHE A 298 -12.05 -11.21 1.33
C PHE A 298 -12.07 -12.25 2.44
N LYS A 299 -13.02 -13.18 2.33
CA LYS A 299 -13.00 -14.42 3.10
C LYS A 299 -11.95 -15.38 2.53
N GLN A 300 -11.51 -16.34 3.36
CA GLN A 300 -10.60 -17.38 2.90
C GLN A 300 -11.18 -18.09 1.68
N GLY A 301 -10.42 -18.14 0.59
CA GLY A 301 -10.83 -18.74 -0.68
C GLY A 301 -11.47 -17.79 -1.69
N GLU A 302 -11.88 -16.57 -1.33
CA GLU A 302 -12.46 -15.62 -2.32
C GLU A 302 -11.41 -15.07 -3.32
N LEU A 303 -10.12 -15.15 -2.97
CA LEU A 303 -8.99 -14.79 -3.84
C LEU A 303 -8.51 -15.96 -4.73
N ASN A 304 -9.34 -16.98 -4.94
CA ASN A 304 -9.00 -18.03 -5.90
C ASN A 304 -9.31 -17.56 -7.34
N PRO A 305 -8.56 -18.04 -8.36
CA PRO A 305 -8.75 -17.60 -9.74
C PRO A 305 -10.19 -17.77 -10.26
N GLN A 306 -10.89 -18.83 -9.84
CA GLN A 306 -12.27 -19.08 -10.28
C GLN A 306 -13.27 -18.08 -9.68
N ALA A 307 -13.06 -17.60 -8.46
CA ALA A 307 -13.91 -16.57 -7.84
C ALA A 307 -13.66 -15.18 -8.45
N LEU A 308 -12.40 -14.88 -8.77
CA LEU A 308 -12.00 -13.62 -9.41
C LEU A 308 -12.50 -13.54 -10.86
N ALA A 309 -12.20 -14.55 -11.67
CA ALA A 309 -12.59 -14.59 -13.08
C ALA A 309 -14.07 -14.95 -13.25
N GLY A 310 -14.53 -15.95 -12.50
CA GLY A 310 -15.80 -16.63 -12.71
C GLY A 310 -15.65 -17.78 -13.72
N LYS A 311 -16.09 -18.99 -13.36
CA LYS A 311 -15.92 -20.18 -14.23
C LYS A 311 -16.94 -20.22 -15.37
N ASN A 312 -18.22 -20.10 -15.03
CA ASN A 312 -19.37 -20.07 -15.96
C ASN A 312 -20.23 -18.81 -15.75
N THR A 313 -19.83 -17.97 -14.81
CA THR A 313 -20.51 -16.78 -14.36
C THR A 313 -19.52 -15.62 -14.35
N ARG A 314 -20.01 -14.39 -14.19
CA ARG A 314 -19.14 -13.23 -14.04
C ARG A 314 -18.58 -13.20 -12.62
N GLY A 315 -17.26 -13.31 -12.49
CA GLY A 315 -16.56 -13.20 -11.20
C GLY A 315 -16.38 -11.75 -10.73
N LEU A 316 -15.57 -11.57 -9.69
CA LEU A 316 -15.31 -10.27 -9.07
C LEU A 316 -14.67 -9.26 -10.03
N PHE A 317 -13.79 -9.68 -10.94
CA PHE A 317 -13.20 -8.76 -11.92
C PHE A 317 -14.26 -8.14 -12.85
N HIS A 318 -15.20 -8.95 -13.32
CA HIS A 318 -16.31 -8.47 -14.13
C HIS A 318 -17.22 -7.53 -13.34
N MET A 319 -17.41 -7.81 -12.05
CA MET A 319 -18.17 -6.96 -11.15
C MET A 319 -17.53 -5.58 -10.99
N TRP A 320 -16.25 -5.51 -10.65
CA TRP A 320 -15.56 -4.22 -10.49
C TRP A 320 -15.38 -3.48 -11.81
N ALA A 321 -15.12 -4.19 -12.92
CA ALA A 321 -15.10 -3.60 -14.25
C ALA A 321 -16.45 -2.96 -14.57
N TRP A 322 -17.55 -3.57 -14.16
CA TRP A 322 -18.87 -2.97 -14.32
C TRP A 322 -19.13 -1.81 -13.36
N LYS A 323 -18.66 -1.89 -12.10
CA LYS A 323 -18.72 -0.75 -11.18
C LYS A 323 -17.97 0.47 -11.72
N TYR A 324 -16.89 0.28 -12.46
CA TYR A 324 -16.20 1.36 -13.16
C TYR A 324 -17.11 2.05 -14.20
N VAL A 325 -17.82 1.27 -15.03
CA VAL A 325 -18.81 1.81 -15.99
C VAL A 325 -19.92 2.54 -15.25
N LEU A 326 -20.47 1.89 -14.23
CA LEU A 326 -21.57 2.40 -13.43
C LEU A 326 -21.20 3.73 -12.76
N LYS A 327 -19.96 3.86 -12.27
CA LYS A 327 -19.41 5.08 -11.72
C LYS A 327 -19.46 6.21 -12.77
N ASP A 328 -18.94 5.98 -13.97
CA ASP A 328 -18.94 7.02 -15.02
C ASP A 328 -20.37 7.40 -15.44
N GLU A 329 -21.24 6.42 -15.71
CA GLU A 329 -22.62 6.66 -16.15
C GLU A 329 -23.47 7.34 -15.06
N ILE A 330 -23.39 6.90 -13.81
CA ILE A 330 -24.15 7.57 -12.73
C ILE A 330 -23.59 8.97 -12.47
N LEU A 331 -22.27 9.17 -12.53
CA LEU A 331 -21.70 10.51 -12.40
C LEU A 331 -22.18 11.42 -13.53
N ASP A 332 -22.26 10.94 -14.77
CA ASP A 332 -22.82 11.68 -15.90
C ASP A 332 -24.30 12.02 -15.70
N MET A 333 -25.10 11.05 -15.25
CA MET A 333 -26.52 11.28 -14.95
C MET A 333 -26.73 12.29 -13.83
N LEU A 334 -25.93 12.21 -12.76
CA LEU A 334 -26.01 13.16 -11.64
C LEU A 334 -25.59 14.58 -12.05
N LEU A 335 -24.56 14.70 -12.91
CA LEU A 335 -24.13 16.00 -13.43
C LEU A 335 -25.11 16.59 -14.42
N ALA A 336 -25.85 15.75 -15.15
CA ALA A 336 -26.94 16.19 -16.02
C ALA A 336 -28.21 16.55 -15.23
N HIS A 337 -28.36 16.04 -14.00
CA HIS A 337 -29.53 16.30 -13.19
C HIS A 337 -29.48 17.72 -12.61
N LYS A 338 -30.48 18.54 -12.95
CA LYS A 338 -30.57 19.96 -12.56
C LYS A 338 -30.66 20.22 -11.06
N SER A 339 -30.82 19.17 -10.27
CA SER A 339 -31.14 19.27 -8.84
C SER A 339 -29.92 19.28 -7.93
N LEU A 340 -28.74 18.91 -8.43
CA LEU A 340 -27.48 19.04 -7.69
C LEU A 340 -26.77 20.34 -8.09
N PRO A 341 -26.24 21.11 -7.12
CA PRO A 341 -25.37 22.22 -7.43
C PRO A 341 -24.20 21.76 -8.31
N CYS A 342 -23.90 22.53 -9.35
CA CYS A 342 -22.84 22.20 -10.32
C CYS A 342 -21.48 21.98 -9.62
N GLU A 343 -21.16 22.78 -8.61
CA GLU A 343 -19.92 22.66 -7.84
C GLU A 343 -19.86 21.41 -6.97
N ASP A 344 -20.97 21.04 -6.31
CA ASP A 344 -21.07 19.79 -5.54
C ASP A 344 -20.88 18.58 -6.44
N ALA A 345 -21.54 18.57 -7.60
CA ALA A 345 -21.46 17.46 -8.54
C ALA A 345 -20.04 17.32 -9.12
N LYS A 346 -19.35 18.44 -9.44
CA LYS A 346 -17.93 18.43 -9.83
C LYS A 346 -17.05 17.85 -8.72
N ARG A 347 -17.26 18.26 -7.47
CA ARG A 347 -16.50 17.78 -6.32
C ARG A 347 -16.70 16.28 -6.08
N ILE A 348 -17.95 15.80 -6.18
CA ILE A 348 -18.26 14.37 -6.10
C ILE A 348 -17.56 13.61 -7.23
N ARG A 349 -17.63 14.09 -8.48
CA ARG A 349 -16.93 13.48 -9.61
C ARG A 349 -15.42 13.44 -9.39
N GLU A 350 -14.82 14.51 -8.89
CA GLU A 350 -13.39 14.56 -8.60
C GLU A 350 -13.02 13.51 -7.53
N LYS A 351 -13.73 13.47 -6.40
CA LYS A 351 -13.43 12.56 -5.28
C LYS A 351 -13.76 11.10 -5.56
N LEU A 352 -14.70 10.82 -6.46
CA LEU A 352 -15.10 9.47 -6.83
C LEU A 352 -14.56 9.06 -8.21
N SER A 353 -13.62 9.80 -8.80
CA SER A 353 -13.10 9.54 -10.15
C SER A 353 -12.24 8.27 -10.25
N THR A 354 -11.37 8.05 -9.27
CA THR A 354 -10.38 6.96 -9.21
C THR A 354 -10.34 6.34 -7.81
N GLN A 355 -9.79 5.12 -7.68
CA GLN A 355 -9.55 4.51 -6.37
C GLN A 355 -8.62 5.38 -5.51
N GLU A 356 -7.63 6.02 -6.12
CA GLU A 356 -6.70 6.91 -5.43
C GLU A 356 -7.38 8.19 -4.90
N THR A 357 -8.21 8.86 -5.71
CA THR A 357 -8.92 10.06 -5.24
C THR A 357 -9.93 9.73 -4.16
N TRP A 358 -10.58 8.57 -4.26
CA TRP A 358 -11.44 8.04 -3.22
C TRP A 358 -10.66 7.75 -1.93
N ARG A 359 -9.53 7.04 -2.01
CA ARG A 359 -8.63 6.80 -0.88
C ARG A 359 -8.23 8.11 -0.22
N LYS A 360 -7.77 9.10 -0.98
CA LYS A 360 -7.40 10.44 -0.46
C LYS A 360 -8.56 11.16 0.21
N ALA A 361 -9.77 11.10 -0.38
CA ALA A 361 -10.96 11.71 0.20
C ALA A 361 -11.30 11.09 1.57
N MET A 362 -11.20 9.76 1.66
CA MET A 362 -11.47 9.00 2.88
C MET A 362 -10.32 9.06 3.89
N ALA A 363 -9.10 9.29 3.42
CA ALA A 363 -7.88 9.39 4.21
C ALA A 363 -7.59 10.79 4.73
N GLY A 364 -8.24 11.85 4.20
CA GLY A 364 -7.98 13.25 4.56
C GLY A 364 -8.24 13.64 6.03
N GLY A 365 -8.50 12.65 6.88
CA GLY A 365 -8.69 12.76 8.33
C GLY A 365 -8.16 11.52 9.06
N LEU A 366 -7.26 10.75 8.43
CA LEU A 366 -6.33 9.89 9.16
C LEU A 366 -5.30 10.78 9.87
N LEU A 367 -5.80 11.62 10.77
CA LEU A 367 -5.10 11.91 12.01
C LEU A 367 -5.04 10.55 12.71
N PHE A 368 -3.96 9.81 12.49
CA PHE A 368 -3.57 8.83 13.49
C PHE A 368 -3.50 9.60 14.79
N SER A 369 -4.24 9.16 15.83
CA SER A 369 -3.97 9.69 17.16
C SER A 369 -2.47 9.57 17.39
N ARG A 370 -1.85 10.58 17.99
CA ARG A 370 -0.42 10.54 18.32
C ARG A 370 -0.07 9.24 19.06
N GLU A 371 -0.99 8.76 19.87
CA GLU A 371 -1.00 7.45 20.53
C GLU A 371 -0.85 6.23 19.59
N THR A 372 -1.41 6.25 18.37
CA THR A 372 -1.25 5.15 17.39
C THR A 372 0.14 5.17 16.75
N LEU A 373 0.71 6.36 16.54
CA LEU A 373 2.08 6.55 16.03
C LEU A 373 3.12 6.25 17.11
N ASP A 374 2.88 6.67 18.36
CA ASP A 374 3.75 6.43 19.53
C ASP A 374 3.78 4.94 19.93
N ASN A 375 2.79 4.15 19.52
CA ASN A 375 2.76 2.69 19.72
C ASN A 375 3.49 1.91 18.61
N ILE A 376 4.08 2.60 17.63
CA ILE A 376 4.97 1.99 16.65
C ILE A 376 6.38 2.01 17.26
N PRO A 377 6.99 0.85 17.55
CA PRO A 377 8.33 0.83 18.11
C PRO A 377 9.31 1.59 17.20
N ASP A 378 10.14 2.46 17.77
CA ASP A 378 11.11 3.30 17.04
C ASP A 378 12.07 2.49 16.13
N ASN A 379 12.24 1.19 16.40
CA ASN A 379 13.06 0.28 15.61
C ASN A 379 12.33 -0.32 14.39
N GLU A 380 11.04 -0.03 14.18
CA GLU A 380 10.22 -0.53 13.07
C GLU A 380 9.80 0.56 12.06
N LEU A 381 9.92 1.83 12.44
CA LEU A 381 9.73 2.98 11.54
C LEU A 381 11.06 3.36 10.92
N ASP A 382 11.21 3.07 9.63
CA ASP A 382 12.31 3.59 8.84
C ASP A 382 12.20 5.13 8.79
N PRO A 383 13.26 5.91 9.08
CA PRO A 383 13.23 7.36 8.93
C PRO A 383 12.82 7.81 7.52
N SER A 384 13.09 7.00 6.47
CA SER A 384 12.62 7.27 5.12
C SER A 384 11.11 7.10 4.94
N ILE A 385 10.44 6.29 5.77
CA ILE A 385 8.98 6.21 5.86
C ILE A 385 8.43 7.50 6.47
N LEU A 386 9.07 8.04 7.52
CA LEU A 386 8.69 9.32 8.12
C LEU A 386 8.85 10.50 7.15
N THR A 387 9.91 10.49 6.32
CA THR A 387 10.10 11.47 5.24
C THR A 387 9.07 11.29 4.11
N ALA A 388 8.71 10.05 3.76
CA ALA A 388 7.65 9.76 2.79
C ALA A 388 6.23 10.11 3.31
N ILE A 389 6.02 10.11 4.62
CA ILE A 389 4.77 10.56 5.26
C ILE A 389 4.52 12.07 5.06
N GLY A 390 5.58 12.85 4.80
CA GLY A 390 5.45 14.24 4.36
C GLY A 390 4.73 14.41 3.01
N ASP A 391 4.64 13.33 2.21
CA ASP A 391 3.83 13.26 1.00
C ASP A 391 2.55 12.46 1.30
N SER A 392 1.43 13.17 1.45
CA SER A 392 0.14 12.62 1.93
C SER A 392 -0.38 11.41 1.16
N SER A 393 0.03 11.23 -0.10
CA SER A 393 -0.39 10.12 -0.94
C SER A 393 0.28 8.79 -0.55
N VAL A 394 1.54 8.82 -0.13
CA VAL A 394 2.34 7.63 0.21
C VAL A 394 2.15 7.24 1.68
N ALA A 395 1.87 8.23 2.54
CA ALA A 395 1.62 8.03 3.97
C ALA A 395 0.49 7.02 4.24
N HIS A 396 -0.63 7.14 3.52
CA HIS A 396 -1.79 6.26 3.70
C HIS A 396 -1.44 4.82 3.34
N ASP A 397 -0.80 4.61 2.18
CA ASP A 397 -0.42 3.28 1.73
C ASP A 397 0.59 2.65 2.70
N ILE A 398 1.60 3.40 3.18
CA ILE A 398 2.57 2.89 4.14
C ILE A 398 1.93 2.47 5.47
N VAL A 399 0.97 3.24 6.01
CA VAL A 399 0.34 2.86 7.27
C VAL A 399 -0.66 1.71 7.09
N MET A 400 -1.37 1.65 5.96
CA MET A 400 -2.18 0.47 5.61
C MET A 400 -1.31 -0.80 5.51
N ILE A 401 -0.12 -0.68 4.92
CA ILE A 401 0.88 -1.77 4.85
C ILE A 401 1.37 -2.16 6.25
N TRP A 402 1.66 -1.19 7.12
CA TRP A 402 2.12 -1.43 8.50
C TRP A 402 1.05 -2.15 9.35
N THR A 403 -0.19 -1.66 9.31
CA THR A 403 -1.33 -2.24 10.05
C THR A 403 -1.67 -3.65 9.56
N TRP A 404 -1.64 -3.86 8.23
CA TRP A 404 -1.82 -5.17 7.61
C TRP A 404 -0.77 -6.19 8.11
N ARG A 405 0.51 -5.82 8.13
CA ARG A 405 1.62 -6.68 8.57
C ARG A 405 1.47 -7.16 10.02
N ARG A 406 0.94 -6.32 10.92
CA ARG A 406 0.75 -6.68 12.34
C ARG A 406 -0.54 -7.44 12.63
N GLY A 407 -1.34 -7.76 11.60
CA GLY A 407 -2.60 -8.48 11.79
C GLY A 407 -3.69 -7.66 12.49
N LYS A 408 -3.41 -6.42 12.93
CA LYS A 408 -4.36 -5.54 13.61
C LYS A 408 -5.33 -4.97 12.58
N SER A 409 -6.63 -5.06 12.85
CA SER A 409 -7.64 -4.33 12.10
C SER A 409 -7.64 -2.89 12.61
N VAL A 410 -7.10 -1.95 11.85
CA VAL A 410 -7.41 -0.54 12.11
C VAL A 410 -8.80 -0.31 11.55
N LYS A 411 -9.74 0.04 12.43
CA LYS A 411 -10.99 0.66 11.97
C LYS A 411 -10.60 2.03 11.44
N VAL A 412 -10.34 2.10 10.13
CA VAL A 412 -10.23 3.37 9.44
C VAL A 412 -11.62 3.99 9.53
N VAL A 413 -11.78 4.95 10.45
CA VAL A 413 -12.97 5.80 10.45
C VAL A 413 -12.85 6.64 9.20
N ALA A 414 -13.75 6.40 8.25
CA ALA A 414 -13.84 7.16 7.02
C ALA A 414 -13.82 8.66 7.33
N ASN A 415 -12.83 9.40 6.83
CA ASN A 415 -12.91 10.84 6.91
C ASN A 415 -14.02 11.33 5.96
N LYS A 416 -15.13 11.72 6.57
CA LYS A 416 -16.29 12.29 5.89
C LYS A 416 -16.24 13.83 5.85
N SER A 417 -15.15 14.48 6.27
CA SER A 417 -15.10 15.95 6.32
C SER A 417 -15.35 16.61 4.97
N TRP A 418 -14.93 15.97 3.86
CA TRP A 418 -15.19 16.48 2.52
C TRP A 418 -16.68 16.46 2.16
N LEU A 419 -17.48 15.58 2.78
CA LEU A 419 -18.94 15.58 2.64
C LEU A 419 -19.56 16.79 3.35
N GLY A 420 -19.00 17.22 4.48
CA GLY A 420 -19.53 18.36 5.25
C GLY A 420 -19.60 19.68 4.47
N ALA A 421 -18.82 19.81 3.41
CA ALA A 421 -18.83 20.96 2.51
C ALA A 421 -19.78 20.82 1.32
N LEU A 422 -20.53 19.72 1.22
CA LEU A 422 -21.58 19.51 0.23
C LEU A 422 -22.96 19.81 0.85
N GLN A 423 -23.94 20.16 0.02
CA GLN A 423 -25.32 20.28 0.48
C GLN A 423 -25.89 18.93 0.97
N PRO A 424 -26.88 18.89 1.88
CA PRO A 424 -27.38 17.65 2.46
C PRO A 424 -27.93 16.61 1.45
N ALA A 425 -28.40 17.05 0.28
CA ALA A 425 -28.82 16.13 -0.80
C ALA A 425 -27.60 15.53 -1.52
N SER A 426 -26.61 16.38 -1.82
CA SER A 426 -25.32 15.99 -2.41
C SER A 426 -24.54 15.04 -1.51
N GLN A 427 -24.58 15.23 -0.18
CA GLN A 427 -23.98 14.34 0.81
C GLN A 427 -24.56 12.93 0.73
N GLU A 428 -25.88 12.79 0.80
CA GLU A 428 -26.55 11.48 0.71
C GLU A 428 -26.26 10.80 -0.64
N ALA A 429 -26.23 11.58 -1.74
CA ALA A 429 -25.89 11.05 -3.05
C ALA A 429 -24.44 10.53 -3.09
N ALA A 430 -23.48 11.33 -2.60
CA ALA A 430 -22.09 10.96 -2.53
C ALA A 430 -21.86 9.69 -1.69
N GLU A 431 -22.51 9.57 -0.53
CA GLU A 431 -22.43 8.37 0.31
C GLU A 431 -23.02 7.13 -0.38
N PHE A 432 -24.16 7.28 -1.04
CA PHE A 432 -24.77 6.18 -1.79
C PHE A 432 -23.87 5.68 -2.92
N LEU A 433 -23.29 6.61 -3.70
CA LEU A 433 -22.36 6.27 -4.78
C LEU A 433 -21.09 5.60 -4.25
N ALA A 434 -20.52 6.15 -3.18
CA ALA A 434 -19.38 5.57 -2.51
C ALA A 434 -19.66 4.11 -2.11
N ASP A 435 -20.80 3.87 -1.46
CA ASP A 435 -21.21 2.54 -1.05
C ASP A 435 -21.43 1.60 -2.26
N LEU A 436 -22.03 2.10 -3.34
CA LEU A 436 -22.33 1.35 -4.55
C LEU A 436 -21.05 0.94 -5.29
N ILE A 437 -20.11 1.86 -5.42
CA ILE A 437 -18.94 1.74 -6.29
C ILE A 437 -17.76 1.11 -5.54
N TYR A 438 -17.48 1.58 -4.32
CA TYR A 438 -16.23 1.28 -3.62
C TYR A 438 -16.39 0.26 -2.48
N THR A 439 -17.61 0.02 -2.00
CA THR A 439 -17.84 -0.90 -0.87
C THR A 439 -18.55 -2.19 -1.29
N LYS A 440 -18.61 -3.17 -0.38
CA LYS A 440 -19.37 -4.42 -0.56
C LYS A 440 -20.87 -4.31 -0.30
N LYS A 441 -21.37 -3.16 0.20
CA LYS A 441 -22.75 -3.00 0.67
C LYS A 441 -23.80 -3.41 -0.38
N TYR A 442 -23.48 -3.19 -1.65
CA TYR A 442 -24.38 -3.49 -2.77
C TYR A 442 -23.86 -4.58 -3.73
N ASP A 443 -22.76 -5.28 -3.42
CA ASP A 443 -22.12 -6.25 -4.32
C ASP A 443 -23.07 -7.37 -4.77
N GLU A 444 -23.83 -7.97 -3.86
CA GLU A 444 -24.75 -9.06 -4.22
C GLU A 444 -25.87 -8.59 -5.15
N LYS A 445 -26.34 -7.34 -4.97
CA LYS A 445 -27.35 -6.75 -5.87
C LYS A 445 -26.75 -6.47 -7.24
N VAL A 446 -25.55 -5.90 -7.27
CA VAL A 446 -24.77 -5.68 -8.49
C VAL A 446 -24.54 -7.00 -9.24
N LYS A 447 -24.11 -8.07 -8.54
CA LYS A 447 -23.93 -9.40 -9.12
C LYS A 447 -25.21 -9.96 -9.74
N SER A 448 -26.36 -9.79 -9.07
CA SER A 448 -27.64 -10.28 -9.57
C SER A 448 -28.08 -9.62 -10.90
N VAL A 449 -27.58 -8.41 -11.20
CA VAL A 449 -27.86 -7.68 -12.44
C VAL A 449 -26.88 -8.03 -13.55
N LEU A 450 -25.64 -8.37 -13.20
CA LEU A 450 -24.63 -8.83 -14.16
C LEU A 450 -25.08 -10.06 -14.96
N HIS A 451 -26.09 -10.81 -14.49
CA HIS A 451 -26.64 -11.97 -15.20
C HIS A 451 -27.72 -11.65 -16.24
N THR A 452 -28.38 -10.48 -16.19
CA THR A 452 -29.63 -10.23 -16.93
C THR A 452 -29.50 -9.30 -18.14
N ASN A 453 -28.36 -9.30 -18.82
CA ASN A 453 -28.03 -8.38 -19.94
C ASN A 453 -28.06 -6.88 -19.56
N PHE A 454 -26.90 -6.42 -19.08
CA PHE A 454 -26.33 -5.07 -19.19
C PHE A 454 -27.25 -3.89 -19.55
N ASP A 455 -27.92 -3.30 -18.55
CA ASP A 455 -28.43 -1.93 -18.65
C ASP A 455 -28.37 -1.27 -17.27
N VAL A 456 -27.76 -0.08 -17.20
CA VAL A 456 -27.66 0.71 -15.96
C VAL A 456 -29.04 1.26 -15.57
N ASN A 457 -29.90 1.59 -16.54
CA ASN A 457 -31.27 1.98 -16.22
C ASN A 457 -32.02 0.82 -15.57
N ALA A 458 -31.88 -0.40 -16.11
CA ALA A 458 -32.47 -1.59 -15.49
C ALA A 458 -31.97 -1.84 -14.06
N LEU A 459 -30.70 -1.51 -13.73
CA LEU A 459 -30.20 -1.56 -12.35
C LEU A 459 -30.93 -0.54 -11.46
N LEU A 460 -31.00 0.71 -11.92
CA LEU A 460 -31.61 1.81 -11.17
C LEU A 460 -33.12 1.61 -10.98
N GLU A 461 -33.78 0.95 -11.94
CA GLU A 461 -35.21 0.64 -11.89
C GLU A 461 -35.55 -0.56 -10.98
N ARG A 462 -34.56 -1.34 -10.52
CA ARG A 462 -34.84 -2.43 -9.59
C ARG A 462 -35.37 -1.91 -8.26
N GLU A 463 -36.31 -2.66 -7.68
CA GLU A 463 -37.06 -2.32 -6.46
C GLU A 463 -36.20 -1.86 -5.28
N VAL A 464 -34.93 -2.23 -5.23
CA VAL A 464 -34.05 -1.92 -4.09
C VAL A 464 -33.23 -0.66 -4.29
N LEU A 465 -32.88 -0.30 -5.53
CA LEU A 465 -32.09 0.91 -5.81
C LEU A 465 -32.98 2.08 -6.22
N LYS A 466 -34.11 1.79 -6.87
CA LYS A 466 -35.10 2.80 -7.26
C LYS A 466 -35.58 3.67 -6.10
N PRO A 467 -35.97 3.15 -4.92
CA PRO A 467 -36.44 4.00 -3.83
C PRO A 467 -35.34 4.90 -3.27
N ILE A 468 -34.09 4.44 -3.27
CA ILE A 468 -32.95 5.24 -2.82
C ILE A 468 -32.68 6.35 -3.84
N TRP A 469 -32.68 6.00 -5.12
CA TRP A 469 -32.52 6.96 -6.21
C TRP A 469 -33.63 8.00 -6.24
N ASP A 470 -34.90 7.58 -6.16
CA ASP A 470 -36.07 8.45 -6.11
C ASP A 470 -36.05 9.35 -4.87
N LYS A 471 -35.53 8.86 -3.73
CA LYS A 471 -35.34 9.67 -2.53
C LYS A 471 -34.29 10.75 -2.76
N LEU A 472 -33.16 10.40 -3.40
CA LEU A 472 -32.08 11.34 -3.70
C LEU A 472 -32.53 12.43 -4.68
N THR A 473 -33.23 12.05 -5.76
CA THR A 473 -33.73 13.01 -6.75
C THR A 473 -34.80 13.92 -6.15
N LYS A 474 -35.78 13.40 -5.41
CA LYS A 474 -36.80 14.22 -4.74
C LYS A 474 -36.21 15.19 -3.71
N LYS A 475 -35.24 14.74 -2.90
CA LYS A 475 -34.60 15.60 -1.91
C LYS A 475 -33.82 16.73 -2.58
N ALA A 476 -33.16 16.43 -3.68
CA ALA A 476 -32.45 17.42 -4.48
C ALA A 476 -33.41 18.42 -5.13
N ASP A 477 -34.54 17.96 -5.69
CA ASP A 477 -35.57 18.83 -6.28
C ASP A 477 -36.18 19.77 -5.22
N ASN A 478 -36.44 19.26 -4.01
CA ASN A 478 -36.93 20.08 -2.89
C ASN A 478 -35.89 21.12 -2.44
N THR A 479 -34.61 20.76 -2.45
CA THR A 479 -33.52 21.69 -2.07
C THR A 479 -33.39 22.79 -3.11
N ALA A 480 -33.42 22.45 -4.41
CA ALA A 480 -33.39 23.42 -5.50
C ALA A 480 -34.60 24.36 -5.47
N ALA A 481 -35.79 23.84 -5.15
CA ALA A 481 -36.99 24.65 -5.00
C ALA A 481 -36.90 25.62 -3.81
N ALA A 482 -36.33 25.18 -2.68
CA ALA A 482 -36.13 26.03 -1.50
C ALA A 482 -35.15 27.19 -1.80
N THR A 483 -34.02 26.91 -2.46
CA THR A 483 -33.05 27.94 -2.85
C THR A 483 -33.64 28.93 -3.87
N GLN A 484 -34.44 28.45 -4.83
CA GLN A 484 -35.15 29.34 -5.75
C GLN A 484 -36.16 30.23 -5.03
N ALA A 485 -36.89 29.69 -4.05
CA ALA A 485 -37.84 30.46 -3.24
C ALA A 485 -37.13 31.54 -2.41
N GLU A 486 -36.00 31.22 -1.75
CA GLU A 486 -35.19 32.20 -1.01
C GLU A 486 -34.67 33.33 -1.92
N SER A 487 -34.15 32.99 -3.10
CA SER A 487 -33.67 34.00 -4.07
C SER A 487 -34.79 34.87 -4.68
N ALA A 488 -36.03 34.38 -4.69
CA ALA A 488 -37.18 35.13 -5.19
C ALA A 488 -37.76 36.08 -4.13
N ASP A 489 -37.54 35.78 -2.84
CA ASP A 489 -38.05 36.57 -1.71
C ASP A 489 -37.10 37.72 -1.31
N GLU A 490 -35.81 37.65 -1.69
CA GLU A 490 -34.87 38.78 -1.53
C GLU A 490 -35.25 40.04 -2.34
N GLY A 491 -36.26 39.96 -3.22
CA GLY A 491 -36.81 41.10 -3.95
C GLY A 491 -37.79 41.98 -3.17
N ALA A 492 -38.29 41.54 -2.01
CA ALA A 492 -39.24 42.31 -1.21
C ALA A 492 -39.42 41.74 0.22
N LEU A 493 -38.43 41.88 1.10
CA LEU A 493 -38.64 41.52 2.52
C LEU A 493 -38.20 42.62 3.47
N ASP A 494 -39.19 43.06 4.24
CA ASP A 494 -39.10 43.79 5.50
C ASP A 494 -38.35 42.93 6.53
N ASP A 495 -37.43 43.56 7.27
CA ASP A 495 -36.56 42.96 8.29
C ASP A 495 -37.31 42.04 9.29
N ALA A 496 -38.61 42.27 9.53
CA ALA A 496 -39.44 41.45 10.41
C ALA A 496 -39.75 40.04 9.86
N ALA A 497 -39.68 39.83 8.54
CA ALA A 497 -39.93 38.54 7.91
C ALA A 497 -38.68 37.65 7.87
N LEU A 498 -37.48 38.25 7.75
CA LEU A 498 -36.19 37.56 7.86
C LEU A 498 -35.99 36.94 9.25
N VAL A 499 -36.40 37.65 10.31
CA VAL A 499 -36.35 37.13 11.69
C VAL A 499 -37.31 35.95 11.88
N LYS A 500 -38.50 35.98 11.27
CA LYS A 500 -39.48 34.87 11.36
C LYS A 500 -39.11 33.65 10.52
N ALA A 501 -38.38 33.84 9.42
CA ALA A 501 -37.86 32.74 8.60
C ALA A 501 -36.68 32.04 9.28
N ALA A 502 -35.78 32.81 9.92
CA ALA A 502 -34.68 32.27 10.73
C ALA A 502 -35.19 31.41 11.90
N ILE A 503 -36.29 31.83 12.55
CA ILE A 503 -36.95 31.08 13.62
C ILE A 503 -37.63 29.78 13.10
N ARG A 504 -38.04 29.73 11.82
CA ARG A 504 -38.71 28.56 11.23
C ARG A 504 -37.77 27.49 10.68
N LEU A 505 -36.51 27.83 10.39
CA LEU A 505 -35.52 26.90 9.82
C LEU A 505 -34.68 26.18 10.87
N SER A 506 -34.61 26.71 12.10
CA SER A 506 -34.19 25.93 13.25
C SER A 506 -35.38 25.11 13.74
N GLU A 507 -35.30 23.78 13.75
CA GLU A 507 -35.81 22.95 14.86
C GLU A 507 -35.53 21.44 14.67
N PRO A 508 -35.37 20.65 15.75
CA PRO A 508 -36.24 20.69 16.93
C PRO A 508 -35.50 20.95 18.24
N ASN A 509 -35.62 22.19 18.73
CA ASN A 509 -35.85 22.49 20.14
C ASN A 509 -36.08 24.01 20.32
N GLU A 510 -37.28 24.50 20.00
CA GLU A 510 -37.72 25.88 20.31
C GLU A 510 -37.43 26.25 21.77
N ALA A 511 -37.58 25.26 22.66
CA ALA A 511 -37.34 25.41 24.10
C ALA A 511 -35.86 25.73 24.41
N LYS A 512 -34.89 25.06 23.78
CA LYS A 512 -33.46 25.28 24.07
C LYS A 512 -32.92 26.57 23.45
N ALA A 513 -33.41 26.96 22.28
CA ALA A 513 -33.03 28.24 21.67
C ALA A 513 -33.56 29.41 22.53
N THR A 514 -34.80 29.30 23.01
CA THR A 514 -35.40 30.29 23.91
C THR A 514 -34.68 30.32 25.27
N GLU A 515 -34.31 29.16 25.82
CA GLU A 515 -33.54 29.03 27.07
C GLU A 515 -32.13 29.63 26.94
N ALA A 516 -31.45 29.45 25.80
CA ALA A 516 -30.15 30.04 25.52
C ALA A 516 -30.21 31.58 25.40
N VAL A 517 -31.24 32.12 24.75
CA VAL A 517 -31.46 33.58 24.66
C VAL A 517 -31.72 34.17 26.05
N HIS A 518 -32.57 33.52 26.86
CA HIS A 518 -32.82 33.93 28.23
C HIS A 518 -31.57 33.83 29.13
N ALA A 519 -30.73 32.80 28.95
CA ALA A 519 -29.46 32.67 29.68
C ALA A 519 -28.46 33.78 29.31
N VAL A 520 -28.42 34.21 28.04
CA VAL A 520 -27.61 35.34 27.59
C VAL A 520 -28.12 36.66 28.16
N GLU A 521 -29.43 36.86 28.25
CA GLU A 521 -30.01 38.06 28.89
C GLU A 521 -29.80 38.08 30.41
N ALA A 522 -29.93 36.94 31.09
CA ALA A 522 -29.65 36.82 32.53
C ALA A 522 -28.16 37.09 32.87
N LEU A 523 -27.24 36.69 31.99
CA LEU A 523 -25.81 37.01 32.11
C LEU A 523 -25.51 38.51 31.95
N LYS A 524 -26.36 39.26 31.22
CA LYS A 524 -26.24 40.72 31.08
C LYS A 524 -26.78 41.48 32.28
N THR A 525 -27.70 40.90 33.05
CA THR A 525 -28.38 41.54 34.18
C THR A 525 -27.84 41.15 35.56
N GLU A 526 -26.78 40.34 35.62
CA GLU A 526 -26.24 39.75 36.87
C GLU A 526 -27.28 38.95 37.68
N ASP A 527 -28.31 38.40 37.01
CA ASP A 527 -29.36 37.66 37.69
C ASP A 527 -28.92 36.20 37.94
N LYS A 528 -28.41 35.95 39.14
CA LYS A 528 -27.78 34.67 39.52
C LYS A 528 -28.80 33.55 39.78
N GLU A 529 -30.08 33.87 39.97
CA GLU A 529 -31.11 32.89 40.31
C GLU A 529 -31.50 32.02 39.10
N PHE A 530 -31.50 32.59 37.89
CA PHE A 530 -31.86 31.88 36.66
C PHE A 530 -30.86 30.76 36.27
N LEU A 531 -29.57 30.95 36.54
CA LEU A 531 -28.52 29.98 36.20
C LEU A 531 -28.49 28.73 37.11
N LEU A 532 -29.21 28.75 38.23
CA LEU A 532 -29.27 27.63 39.18
C LEU A 532 -30.43 26.66 38.89
N GLU A 533 -31.41 27.06 38.08
CA GLU A 533 -32.64 26.28 37.83
C GLU A 533 -32.63 25.52 36.48
N THR A 534 -31.68 25.79 35.58
CA THR A 534 -31.60 25.11 34.28
C THR A 534 -30.94 23.73 34.40
N GLU A 535 -31.66 22.66 34.05
CA GLU A 535 -31.17 21.26 34.02
C GLU A 535 -30.17 20.96 32.88
N THR A 536 -29.82 21.96 32.06
CA THR A 536 -28.85 21.85 30.98
C THR A 536 -27.43 21.74 31.53
N THR A 537 -26.65 20.78 31.02
CA THR A 537 -25.26 20.64 31.45
C THR A 537 -24.47 21.89 31.05
N ALA A 538 -23.51 22.32 31.89
CA ALA A 538 -22.68 23.49 31.60
C ALA A 538 -21.95 23.39 30.24
N GLU A 539 -21.69 22.17 29.79
CA GLU A 539 -21.08 21.87 28.49
C GLU A 539 -22.03 22.16 27.32
N ASP A 540 -23.31 21.83 27.44
CA ASP A 540 -24.33 22.16 26.44
C ASP A 540 -24.54 23.67 26.31
N LEU A 541 -24.59 24.38 27.45
CA LEU A 541 -24.76 25.83 27.46
C LEU A 541 -23.57 26.54 26.79
N VAL A 542 -22.34 26.09 27.08
CA VAL A 542 -21.12 26.66 26.50
C VAL A 542 -21.03 26.37 25.00
N ASN A 543 -21.40 25.17 24.55
CA ASN A 543 -21.43 24.85 23.12
C ASN A 543 -22.46 25.69 22.35
N SER A 544 -23.64 25.94 22.95
CA SER A 544 -24.64 26.83 22.36
C SER A 544 -24.16 28.29 22.30
N LEU A 545 -23.46 28.77 23.34
CA LEU A 545 -22.89 30.13 23.35
C LEU A 545 -21.76 30.30 22.33
N LEU A 546 -20.92 29.28 22.12
CA LEU A 546 -19.86 29.27 21.11
C LEU A 546 -20.43 29.37 19.69
N GLN A 547 -21.49 28.62 19.38
CA GLN A 547 -22.13 28.67 18.07
C GLN A 547 -22.70 30.06 17.75
N VAL A 548 -23.27 30.74 18.75
CA VAL A 548 -23.81 32.10 18.59
C VAL A 548 -22.69 33.14 18.45
N ALA A 549 -21.64 33.06 19.27
CA ALA A 549 -20.54 34.04 19.22
C ALA A 549 -19.71 33.96 17.93
N VAL A 550 -19.56 32.76 17.36
CA VAL A 550 -18.91 32.56 16.04
C VAL A 550 -19.76 33.14 14.91
N ALA A 551 -21.08 33.03 15.00
CA ALA A 551 -21.99 33.60 14.01
C ALA A 551 -21.96 35.14 13.98
N ASP A 552 -21.83 35.78 15.16
CA ASP A 552 -21.90 37.23 15.31
C ASP A 552 -20.53 37.94 15.34
N GLN A 553 -19.41 37.22 15.13
CA GLN A 553 -18.04 37.74 15.23
C GLN A 553 -17.69 38.38 16.60
N GLU A 554 -18.35 37.98 17.67
CA GLU A 554 -18.15 38.53 19.03
C GLU A 554 -17.32 37.61 19.95
N ILE A 555 -16.41 36.82 19.39
CA ILE A 555 -15.59 35.81 20.10
C ILE A 555 -14.83 36.43 21.30
N ASP A 556 -14.25 37.63 21.12
CA ASP A 556 -13.50 38.32 22.19
C ASP A 556 -14.36 38.64 23.43
N LYS A 557 -15.65 38.93 23.24
CA LYS A 557 -16.58 39.22 24.34
C LYS A 557 -17.00 37.93 25.05
N LEU A 558 -17.15 36.82 24.31
CA LEU A 558 -17.42 35.52 24.89
C LEU A 558 -16.23 35.04 25.73
N ILE A 559 -15.00 35.17 25.22
CA ILE A 559 -13.77 34.83 25.97
C ILE A 559 -13.69 35.64 27.26
N LEU A 560 -13.97 36.96 27.20
CA LEU A 560 -13.97 37.83 28.38
C LEU A 560 -15.06 37.42 29.39
N ALA A 561 -16.26 37.05 28.93
CA ALA A 561 -17.34 36.59 29.80
C ALA A 561 -17.02 35.24 30.47
N LEU A 562 -16.51 34.26 29.70
CA LEU A 562 -16.11 32.95 30.20
C LEU A 562 -14.95 33.05 31.21
N SER A 563 -14.01 33.98 31.01
CA SER A 563 -12.91 34.23 31.96
C SER A 563 -13.37 34.67 33.36
N LYS A 564 -14.60 35.18 33.48
CA LYS A 564 -15.20 35.66 34.74
C LYS A 564 -16.03 34.60 35.45
N VAL A 565 -16.34 33.47 34.82
CA VAL A 565 -17.15 32.40 35.41
C VAL A 565 -16.32 31.61 36.43
N GLU A 566 -16.74 31.65 37.69
CA GLU A 566 -15.99 31.10 38.83
C GLU A 566 -15.79 29.57 38.76
N PHE A 567 -16.73 28.86 38.12
CA PHE A 567 -16.63 27.42 37.85
C PHE A 567 -15.45 27.04 36.92
N LEU A 568 -15.06 27.90 35.98
CA LEU A 568 -13.91 27.67 35.10
C LEU A 568 -12.56 27.93 35.79
N LYS A 569 -12.57 28.62 36.94
CA LYS A 569 -11.39 28.82 37.79
C LYS A 569 -11.10 27.61 38.69
N THR A 570 -12.07 26.73 38.91
CA THR A 570 -11.92 25.51 39.73
C THR A 570 -11.39 24.29 38.97
N ARG A 571 -11.36 24.30 37.62
CA ARG A 571 -10.57 23.32 36.85
C ARG A 571 -9.09 23.66 36.97
N SER A 572 -8.22 22.65 36.98
CA SER A 572 -6.76 22.83 37.05
C SER A 572 -6.29 23.85 36.01
N GLN A 573 -5.27 24.64 36.33
CA GLN A 573 -4.74 25.69 35.44
C GLN A 573 -4.51 25.23 33.99
N GLU A 574 -4.16 23.95 33.79
CA GLU A 574 -3.99 23.34 32.46
C GLU A 574 -5.31 23.15 31.70
N GLY A 575 -6.40 22.75 32.38
CA GLY A 575 -7.69 22.53 31.74
C GLY A 575 -8.36 23.83 31.28
N SER A 576 -8.17 24.92 32.04
CA SER A 576 -8.67 26.25 31.67
C SER A 576 -7.86 26.87 30.53
N GLN A 577 -6.55 26.62 30.48
CA GLN A 577 -5.68 27.08 29.38
C GLN A 577 -5.92 26.32 28.07
N LEU A 578 -6.11 24.99 28.12
CA LEU A 578 -6.48 24.21 26.93
C LEU A 578 -7.83 24.67 26.36
N PHE A 579 -8.81 24.94 27.22
CA PHE A 579 -10.13 25.36 26.78
C PHE A 579 -10.13 26.75 26.15
N ILE A 580 -9.37 27.71 26.71
CA ILE A 580 -9.22 29.04 26.10
C ILE A 580 -8.46 28.95 24.77
N TRP A 581 -7.44 28.09 24.67
CA TRP A 581 -6.68 27.89 23.44
C TRP A 581 -7.51 27.26 22.31
N ASP A 582 -8.37 26.30 22.62
CA ASP A 582 -9.29 25.69 21.63
C ASP A 582 -10.34 26.70 21.12
N VAL A 583 -10.73 27.67 21.95
CA VAL A 583 -11.64 28.77 21.56
C VAL A 583 -10.92 29.86 20.75
N GLU A 584 -9.62 30.11 21.00
CA GLU A 584 -8.81 31.07 20.24
C GLU A 584 -8.42 30.56 18.84
N GLN A 585 -8.45 29.24 18.60
CA GLN A 585 -8.12 28.62 17.31
C GLN A 585 -9.35 28.42 16.40
N ALA A 586 -10.56 28.43 16.96
CA ALA A 586 -11.83 28.33 16.24
C ALA A 586 -12.31 29.73 15.79
#